data_AF-A0A2K3DWQ3-F1
#
_entry.id   AF-A0A2K3DWQ3-F1
#
_cell.length_a   1.000
_cell.length_b   1.000
_cell.length_c   1.000
_cell.angle_alpha   90.00
_cell.angle_beta   90.00
_cell.angle_gamma   90.00
#
_symmetry.space_group_name_H-M   'P 1'
#
loop_
_entity.id
_entity.type
_entity.pdbx_description
1 polymer ?
#
loop_
_entity_poly.entity_id
_entity_poly.type
_entity_poly.pdbx_seq_one_letter_code
_entity_poly.pdbx_strand_id
1 'polypeptide(L)'
;MDPEQSREQLRTVLRTCGADLTLFEDSDLDIMLGVRFRSGRALQGATREGLTASGLPPGLVDHILTLKGAAAGPDSGSSAAAAHPARAQLSAA
;
A
#
# COMPACT_ATOMS: atom_id res chain seq x y z
N MET A 1 -10.38 -12.09 -19.69
CA MET A 1 -9.34 -11.90 -18.66
C MET A 1 -9.24 -13.18 -17.90
N ASP A 2 -8.08 -13.80 -17.90
CA ASP A 2 -7.83 -15.01 -17.13
C ASP A 2 -7.88 -14.70 -15.62
N PRO A 3 -8.52 -15.57 -14.83
CA PRO A 3 -8.66 -15.36 -13.39
C PRO A 3 -7.30 -15.31 -12.69
N GLU A 4 -6.32 -16.10 -13.14
CA GLU A 4 -4.95 -16.06 -12.61
C GLU A 4 -4.23 -14.74 -12.89
N GLN A 5 -4.30 -14.22 -14.13
CA GLN A 5 -3.71 -12.91 -14.44
C GLN A 5 -4.30 -11.78 -13.58
N SER A 6 -5.60 -11.85 -13.32
CA SER A 6 -6.28 -10.86 -12.47
C SER A 6 -5.77 -10.92 -11.03
N ARG A 7 -5.52 -12.13 -10.50
CA ARG A 7 -4.95 -12.33 -9.16
C ARG A 7 -3.49 -11.87 -9.09
N GLU A 8 -2.68 -12.14 -10.10
CA GLU A 8 -1.28 -11.67 -10.14
C GLU A 8 -1.19 -10.13 -10.20
N GLN A 9 -2.05 -9.49 -10.98
CA GLN A 9 -2.16 -8.03 -10.99
C GLN A 9 -2.56 -7.50 -9.61
N LEU A 10 -3.54 -8.12 -8.97
CA LEU A 10 -3.97 -7.73 -7.61
C LEU A 10 -2.84 -7.89 -6.59
N ARG A 11 -2.11 -9.01 -6.61
CA ARG A 11 -0.94 -9.24 -5.76
C ARG A 11 0.14 -8.19 -5.99
N THR A 12 0.36 -7.78 -7.23
CA THR A 12 1.32 -6.72 -7.57
C THR A 12 0.88 -5.37 -6.99
N VAL A 13 -0.41 -5.03 -7.08
CA VAL A 13 -0.98 -3.82 -6.50
C VAL A 13 -0.85 -3.83 -4.98
N LEU A 14 -1.21 -4.94 -4.34
CA LEU A 14 -1.10 -5.12 -2.89
C LEU A 14 0.35 -4.96 -2.41
N ARG A 15 1.31 -5.61 -3.09
CA ARG A 15 2.74 -5.46 -2.80
C ARG A 15 3.22 -4.02 -2.96
N THR A 16 2.77 -3.32 -3.99
CA THR A 16 3.10 -1.90 -4.22
C THR A 16 2.56 -1.01 -3.11
N CYS A 17 1.42 -1.38 -2.52
CA CYS A 17 0.85 -0.71 -1.36
C CYS A 17 1.53 -1.10 -0.03
N GLY A 18 2.53 -1.98 -0.04
CA GLY A 18 3.21 -2.48 1.16
C GLY A 18 2.49 -3.62 1.88
N ALA A 19 1.46 -4.21 1.25
CA ALA A 19 0.74 -5.32 1.84
C ALA A 19 1.58 -6.60 1.85
N ASP A 20 1.62 -7.26 3.00
CA ASP A 20 2.13 -8.62 3.11
C ASP A 20 1.19 -9.62 2.43
N LEU A 21 1.64 -10.21 1.32
CA LEU A 21 0.89 -11.18 0.52
C LEU A 21 0.74 -12.53 1.22
N THR A 22 1.53 -12.83 2.26
CA THR A 22 1.42 -14.09 3.01
C THR A 22 0.14 -14.17 3.83
N LEU A 23 -0.51 -13.03 4.07
CA LEU A 23 -1.76 -12.93 4.82
C LEU A 23 -3.01 -13.14 3.95
N PHE A 24 -2.87 -13.12 2.61
CA PHE A 24 -3.99 -13.21 1.68
C PHE A 24 -4.08 -14.62 1.09
N GLU A 25 -5.20 -15.30 1.31
CA GLU A 25 -5.49 -16.56 0.62
C GLU A 25 -6.07 -16.30 -0.78
N ASP A 26 -6.02 -17.32 -1.65
CA ASP A 26 -6.57 -17.19 -3.01
C ASP A 26 -8.07 -16.87 -3.01
N SER A 27 -8.80 -17.33 -1.99
CA SER A 27 -10.21 -17.00 -1.79
C SER A 27 -10.42 -15.52 -1.45
N ASP A 28 -9.55 -14.91 -0.64
CA ASP A 28 -9.61 -13.49 -0.32
C ASP A 28 -9.34 -12.64 -1.57
N LEU A 29 -8.37 -13.05 -2.39
CA LEU A 29 -8.06 -12.38 -3.65
C LEU A 29 -9.25 -12.44 -4.62
N ASP A 30 -9.97 -13.57 -4.66
CA ASP A 30 -11.17 -13.72 -5.49
C ASP A 30 -12.30 -12.79 -5.03
N ILE A 31 -12.53 -12.70 -3.71
CA ILE A 31 -13.47 -11.75 -3.10
C ILE A 31 -13.12 -10.30 -3.48
N MET A 32 -11.85 -9.90 -3.32
CA MET A 32 -11.38 -8.55 -3.66
C MET A 32 -11.54 -8.24 -5.17
N LEU A 33 -11.30 -9.22 -6.04
CA LEU A 33 -11.52 -9.09 -7.49
C LEU A 33 -13.00 -8.90 -7.85
N GLY A 34 -13.89 -9.57 -7.10
CA GLY A 34 -15.34 -9.45 -7.20
C GLY A 34 -15.84 -8.05 -6.85
N VAL A 35 -15.26 -7.43 -5.82
CA VAL A 35 -15.70 -6.13 -5.30
C VAL A 35 -14.96 -4.96 -5.98
N ARG A 36 -14.30 -5.21 -7.11
CA ARG A 36 -13.59 -4.21 -7.94
C ARG A 36 -12.42 -3.51 -7.24
N PHE A 37 -11.86 -4.09 -6.18
CA PHE A 37 -10.62 -3.61 -5.56
C PHE A 37 -9.39 -4.00 -6.39
N ARG A 38 -9.34 -3.59 -7.66
CA ARG A 38 -8.30 -4.01 -8.64
C ARG A 38 -7.16 -3.00 -8.77
N SER A 39 -7.18 -1.93 -7.98
CA SER A 39 -6.25 -0.80 -8.16
C SER A 39 -5.93 -0.18 -6.82
N GLY A 40 -4.69 0.31 -6.67
CA GLY A 40 -4.26 0.98 -5.44
C GLY A 40 -5.19 2.14 -5.05
N ARG A 41 -5.74 2.86 -6.03
CA ARG A 41 -6.72 3.94 -5.81
C ARG A 41 -8.04 3.44 -5.23
N ALA A 42 -8.52 2.26 -5.65
CA ALA A 42 -9.73 1.63 -5.09
C ALA A 42 -9.47 1.15 -3.66
N LEU A 43 -8.27 0.61 -3.39
CA LEU A 43 -7.84 0.23 -2.04
C LEU A 43 -7.75 1.45 -1.12
N GLN A 44 -7.20 2.56 -1.60
CA GLN A 44 -7.10 3.83 -0.87
C GLN A 44 -8.48 4.43 -0.56
N GLY A 45 -9.44 4.29 -1.48
CA GLY A 45 -10.83 4.72 -1.27
C GLY A 45 -11.68 3.75 -0.46
N ALA A 46 -11.17 2.56 -0.12
CA ALA A 46 -11.93 1.54 0.59
C ALA A 46 -12.21 1.97 2.04
N THR A 47 -13.48 1.86 2.46
CA THR A 47 -13.90 2.06 3.85
C THR A 47 -13.90 0.73 4.60
N ARG A 48 -13.75 0.77 5.93
CA ARG A 48 -13.87 -0.44 6.78
C ARG A 48 -15.19 -1.16 6.51
N GLU A 49 -16.26 -0.40 6.37
CA GLU A 49 -17.61 -0.90 6.10
C GLU A 49 -17.69 -1.62 4.75
N GLY A 50 -17.12 -1.03 3.68
CA GLY A 50 -17.08 -1.66 2.36
C GLY A 50 -16.22 -2.93 2.31
N LEU A 51 -15.12 -2.97 3.05
CA LEU A 51 -14.26 -4.15 3.18
C LEU A 51 -14.91 -5.25 4.04
N THR A 52 -15.64 -4.88 5.08
CA THR A 52 -16.37 -5.85 5.91
C THR A 52 -17.57 -6.43 5.14
N ALA A 53 -18.28 -5.58 4.40
CA ALA A 53 -19.42 -5.98 3.58
C ALA A 53 -19.03 -6.92 2.42
N SER A 54 -17.78 -6.89 1.96
CA SER A 54 -17.29 -7.86 0.96
C SER A 54 -17.06 -9.26 1.52
N GLY A 55 -17.12 -9.45 2.83
CA GLY A 55 -16.81 -10.73 3.48
C GLY A 55 -15.33 -10.98 3.68
N LEU A 56 -14.49 -9.93 3.63
CA LEU A 56 -13.08 -10.07 4.01
C LEU A 56 -12.98 -10.32 5.52
N PRO A 57 -12.03 -11.17 5.95
CA PRO A 57 -11.80 -11.39 7.37
C PRO A 57 -11.34 -10.08 8.05
N PRO A 58 -11.78 -9.81 9.28
CA PRO A 58 -11.52 -8.56 9.98
C PRO A 58 -10.02 -8.26 10.13
N GLY A 59 -9.16 -9.29 10.25
CA GLY A 59 -7.71 -9.13 10.27
C GLY A 59 -7.14 -8.53 8.98
N LEU A 60 -7.66 -8.92 7.81
CA LEU A 60 -7.26 -8.32 6.53
C LEU A 60 -7.83 -6.90 6.36
N VAL A 61 -9.05 -6.66 6.85
CA VAL A 61 -9.64 -5.32 6.85
C VAL A 61 -8.78 -4.34 7.65
N ASP A 62 -8.36 -4.72 8.86
CA ASP A 62 -7.45 -3.91 9.69
C ASP A 62 -6.10 -3.69 9.01
N HIS A 63 -5.51 -4.72 8.42
CA HIS A 63 -4.25 -4.61 7.70
C HIS A 63 -4.33 -3.60 6.54
N ILE A 64 -5.37 -3.67 5.71
CA ILE A 64 -5.59 -2.72 4.60
C ILE A 64 -5.79 -1.29 5.12
N LEU A 65 -6.49 -1.12 6.25
CA LEU A 65 -6.66 0.18 6.89
C LEU A 65 -5.35 0.74 7.45
N THR A 66 -4.50 -0.11 8.05
CA THR A 66 -3.17 0.27 8.53
C THR A 66 -2.27 0.70 7.37
N LEU A 67 -2.28 -0.03 6.25
CA LEU A 67 -1.52 0.32 5.04
C LEU A 67 -1.95 1.68 4.48
N LYS A 68 -3.26 1.98 4.51
CA LYS A 68 -3.79 3.29 4.13
C LYS A 68 -3.32 4.40 5.08
N GLY A 69 -3.30 4.14 6.39
CA GLY A 69 -2.79 5.07 7.40
C GLY A 69 -1.29 5.35 7.20
N ALA A 70 -0.50 4.32 6.93
CA ALA A 70 0.93 4.45 6.64
C ALA A 70 1.21 5.23 5.34
N ALA A 71 0.36 5.06 4.32
CA ALA A 71 0.45 5.81 3.08
C ALA A 71 0.01 7.30 3.22
N ALA A 72 -0.70 7.65 4.29
CA ALA A 72 -1.20 9.01 4.56
C ALA A 72 -0.30 9.83 5.53
N GLY A 73 0.80 9.25 6.07
CA GLY A 73 1.90 9.97 6.76
C GLY A 73 2.12 9.62 8.24
N PRO A 74 3.23 10.07 8.91
CA PRO A 74 4.19 11.09 8.50
C PRO A 74 5.67 10.61 8.47
N ASP A 75 6.56 11.32 7.76
CA ASP A 75 8.03 11.28 7.93
C ASP A 75 8.68 9.91 8.22
N SER A 76 9.12 9.20 7.17
CA SER A 76 10.25 8.28 7.33
C SER A 76 11.53 9.09 7.57
N GLY A 77 11.72 9.49 8.82
CA GLY A 77 13.01 9.83 9.37
C GLY A 77 13.93 8.61 9.27
N SER A 78 14.67 8.52 8.17
CA SER A 78 15.87 7.69 8.09
C SER A 78 17.05 8.62 7.85
N SER A 79 17.58 9.08 8.98
CA SER A 79 18.93 9.60 9.23
C SER A 79 19.85 9.70 8.01
N ALA A 80 19.93 10.89 7.40
CA ALA A 80 21.14 11.35 6.71
C ALA A 80 21.83 12.41 7.57
N ALA A 81 22.29 11.99 8.76
CA ALA A 81 23.40 12.67 9.40
C ALA A 81 24.65 12.42 8.56
N ALA A 82 24.99 13.34 7.67
CA ALA A 82 26.36 13.54 7.19
C ALA A 82 26.52 14.95 6.64
N ALA A 83 26.96 15.83 7.54
CA ALA A 83 27.83 16.97 7.30
C ALA A 83 27.53 17.86 6.07
N HIS A 84 27.00 19.04 6.35
CA HIS A 84 27.52 20.23 5.68
C HIS A 84 29.03 20.33 5.94
N PRO A 85 29.86 20.42 4.89
CA PRO A 85 30.93 21.38 4.92
C PRO A 85 30.42 22.63 4.21
N ALA A 86 30.29 23.69 5.00
CA ALA A 86 30.35 25.04 4.50
C ALA A 86 31.60 25.17 3.59
N ARG A 87 31.38 25.49 2.32
CA ARG A 87 32.38 26.23 1.53
C ARG A 87 31.71 27.44 0.94
N ALA A 88 31.61 28.47 1.78
CA ALA A 88 31.91 29.81 1.32
C ALA A 88 33.19 29.75 0.49
N GLN A 89 33.18 30.29 -0.73
CA GLN A 89 34.18 31.23 -1.22
C GLN A 89 33.56 32.00 -2.39
N LEU A 90 32.90 33.11 -2.00
CA LEU A 90 32.92 34.36 -2.73
C LEU A 90 34.36 34.92 -2.70
N SER A 91 34.76 35.58 -3.79
CA SER A 91 35.79 36.62 -3.96
C SER A 91 36.72 36.27 -5.13
N ALA A 92 36.58 36.89 -6.31
CA ALA A 92 36.95 38.27 -6.65
C ALA A 92 38.48 38.47 -6.69
N ALA A 93 39.04 38.45 -7.89
CA ALA A 93 39.99 39.42 -8.47
C ALA A 93 40.44 38.90 -9.85
#